data_AF-A0AAP2PBW4-F1
#
_entry.id   AF-A0AAP2PBW4-F1
#
_cell.length_a   1.000
_cell.length_b   1.000
_cell.length_c   1.000
_cell.angle_alpha   90.00
_cell.angle_beta   90.00
_cell.angle_gamma   90.00
#
_symmetry.space_group_name_H-M   'P 1'
#
loop_
_entity.id
_entity.type
_entity.pdbx_description
1 polymer ?
#
loop_
_entity_poly.entity_id
_entity_poly.type
_entity_poly.pdbx_seq_one_letter_code
_entity_poly.pdbx_strand_id
1 'polypeptide(L)'
;MTMKSLSPQSVSLEVLLEKYAKAGETSFDDVYDRVAQGLAANEEVPSDWVSVFRNALTLGFVPAGRIMSAVGTDIQATLINCFVQPIGDCIDGLDADGKPGIYTALAEAAETMRRGGGVGYDFSAIRPKGALVKGTHSKASGPISYMRVFDRSCETVESAGARRGAQMGVLRVDHPDIEAFIDAKNDAGELTNFNISVGVTEAFMQAVRDDEEWELEHSAEPAVDTDETYKRRDGKWVYRCVRARDLWDRIMASTYDHAEPGVLFIDRMNSENNLYYCEKIEATNP
;
A
#
# COMPACT_ATOMS: atom_id res chain seq x y z
N MET A 1 -30.64 27.92 0.84
CA MET A 1 -30.25 27.96 -0.59
C MET A 1 -30.80 26.71 -1.24
N THR A 2 -31.78 26.84 -2.13
CA THR A 2 -32.22 25.72 -2.99
C THR A 2 -31.08 25.44 -3.95
N MET A 3 -30.31 24.37 -3.71
CA MET A 3 -29.34 23.86 -4.68
C MET A 3 -30.10 23.63 -5.99
N LYS A 4 -29.62 24.26 -7.07
CA LYS A 4 -30.16 24.04 -8.42
C LYS A 4 -29.86 22.58 -8.75
N SER A 5 -30.88 21.72 -8.68
CA SER A 5 -30.78 20.32 -9.09
C SER A 5 -30.36 20.28 -10.55
N LEU A 6 -29.11 19.87 -10.80
CA LEU A 6 -28.65 19.56 -12.14
C LEU A 6 -29.26 18.21 -12.51
N SER A 7 -29.75 18.10 -13.74
CA SER A 7 -30.15 16.80 -14.28
C SER A 7 -28.94 15.86 -14.30
N PRO A 8 -29.09 14.58 -13.90
CA PRO A 8 -28.01 13.61 -13.99
C PRO A 8 -27.48 13.51 -15.42
N GLN A 9 -26.16 13.45 -15.57
CA GLN A 9 -25.54 13.15 -16.86
C GLN A 9 -25.71 11.66 -17.17
N SER A 10 -25.91 11.31 -18.44
CA SER A 10 -26.12 9.91 -18.86
C SER A 10 -24.99 8.99 -18.40
N VAL A 11 -23.74 9.45 -18.53
CA VAL A 11 -22.54 8.71 -18.09
C VAL A 11 -22.57 8.40 -16.59
N SER A 12 -23.14 9.28 -15.75
CA SER A 12 -23.24 9.04 -14.31
C SER A 12 -24.17 7.87 -14.01
N LEU A 13 -25.30 7.78 -14.71
CA LEU A 13 -26.22 6.67 -14.57
C LEU A 13 -25.60 5.37 -15.12
N GLU A 14 -24.97 5.44 -16.29
CA GLU A 14 -24.31 4.28 -16.90
C GLU A 14 -23.24 3.69 -15.97
N VAL A 15 -22.36 4.53 -15.41
CA VAL A 15 -21.33 4.09 -14.46
C VAL A 15 -21.96 3.55 -13.17
N LEU A 16 -23.04 4.19 -12.68
CA LEU A 16 -23.74 3.70 -11.49
C LEU A 16 -24.24 2.26 -11.70
N LEU A 17 -24.95 2.05 -12.82
CA LEU A 17 -25.57 0.77 -13.15
C LEU A 17 -24.52 -0.30 -13.47
N GLU A 18 -23.43 0.07 -14.14
CA GLU A 18 -22.37 -0.88 -14.48
C GLU A 18 -21.56 -1.31 -13.24
N LYS A 19 -21.21 -0.36 -12.36
CA LYS A 19 -20.22 -0.62 -11.30
C LYS A 19 -20.84 -0.92 -9.92
N TYR A 20 -22.05 -0.44 -9.64
CA TYR A 20 -22.60 -0.46 -8.28
C TYR A 20 -23.94 -1.16 -8.16
N ALA A 21 -24.80 -1.07 -9.18
CA ALA A 21 -26.11 -1.70 -9.16
C ALA A 21 -26.02 -3.23 -9.01
N LYS A 22 -27.10 -3.79 -8.45
CA LYS A 22 -27.33 -5.22 -8.27
C LYS A 22 -28.57 -5.67 -9.06
N ALA A 23 -28.81 -6.97 -9.08
CA ALA A 23 -29.93 -7.54 -9.82
C ALA A 23 -31.26 -6.90 -9.36
N GLY A 24 -31.96 -6.25 -10.30
CA GLY A 24 -33.20 -5.54 -10.04
C GLY A 24 -33.06 -4.03 -9.80
N GLU A 25 -31.85 -3.51 -9.63
CA GLU A 25 -31.60 -2.07 -9.47
C GLU A 25 -31.40 -1.41 -10.85
N THR A 26 -32.19 -0.40 -11.16
CA THR A 26 -32.21 0.25 -12.50
C THR A 26 -32.08 1.77 -12.44
N SER A 27 -32.03 2.35 -11.25
CA SER A 27 -31.97 3.78 -11.03
C SER A 27 -31.03 4.17 -9.88
N PHE A 28 -30.73 5.47 -9.79
CA PHE A 28 -30.05 6.03 -8.60
C PHE A 28 -30.81 5.74 -7.32
N ASP A 29 -32.15 5.84 -7.38
CA ASP A 29 -32.99 5.69 -6.21
C ASP A 29 -32.93 4.27 -5.65
N ASP A 30 -32.94 3.25 -6.51
CA ASP A 30 -32.82 1.85 -6.08
C ASP A 30 -31.50 1.61 -5.33
N VAL A 31 -30.39 2.07 -5.90
CA VAL A 31 -29.06 1.91 -5.28
C VAL A 31 -28.98 2.70 -3.97
N TYR A 32 -29.51 3.92 -3.93
CA TYR A 32 -29.46 4.76 -2.73
C TYR A 32 -30.36 4.22 -1.63
N ASP A 33 -31.50 3.65 -1.96
CA ASP A 33 -32.39 3.00 -1.00
C ASP A 33 -31.71 1.78 -0.37
N ARG A 34 -31.09 0.89 -1.19
CA ARG A 34 -30.30 -0.22 -0.66
C ARG A 34 -29.18 0.27 0.24
N VAL A 35 -28.40 1.26 -0.21
CA VAL A 35 -27.26 1.78 0.55
C VAL A 35 -27.72 2.36 1.88
N ALA A 36 -28.77 3.18 1.88
CA ALA A 36 -29.32 3.79 3.09
C ALA A 36 -29.87 2.74 4.08
N GLN A 37 -30.59 1.73 3.59
CA GLN A 37 -31.09 0.62 4.41
C GLN A 37 -29.93 -0.21 4.99
N GLY A 38 -28.94 -0.54 4.17
CA GLY A 38 -27.79 -1.33 4.58
C GLY A 38 -26.92 -0.61 5.62
N LEU A 39 -26.76 0.71 5.51
CA LEU A 39 -26.08 1.51 6.53
C LEU A 39 -26.89 1.56 7.83
N ALA A 40 -28.19 1.89 7.72
CA ALA A 40 -29.09 2.00 8.88
C ALA A 40 -29.24 0.70 9.68
N ALA A 41 -29.08 -0.47 9.04
CA ALA A 41 -29.22 -1.77 9.70
C ALA A 41 -28.24 -2.00 10.88
N ASN A 42 -27.14 -1.23 10.97
CA ASN A 42 -26.16 -1.31 12.05
C ASN A 42 -26.42 -0.32 13.20
N GLU A 43 -27.43 0.54 13.07
CA GLU A 43 -27.81 1.52 14.08
C GLU A 43 -28.74 0.91 15.14
N GLU A 44 -28.80 1.49 16.34
CA GLU A 44 -29.65 0.99 17.42
C GLU A 44 -31.15 0.95 17.04
N VAL A 45 -31.60 1.99 16.32
CA VAL A 45 -32.98 2.11 15.82
C VAL A 45 -32.93 2.38 14.31
N PRO A 46 -32.82 1.33 13.47
CA PRO A 46 -32.60 1.50 12.03
C PRO A 46 -33.63 2.39 11.33
N SER A 47 -34.89 2.34 11.75
CA SER A 47 -35.99 3.13 11.17
C SER A 47 -35.74 4.65 11.20
N ASP A 48 -35.02 5.12 12.22
CA ASP A 48 -34.76 6.55 12.41
C ASP A 48 -33.67 7.04 11.45
N TRP A 49 -32.80 6.12 10.99
CA TRP A 49 -31.60 6.45 10.22
C TRP A 49 -31.73 6.26 8.71
N VAL A 50 -32.66 5.42 8.23
CA VAL A 50 -32.85 5.20 6.78
C VAL A 50 -33.06 6.54 6.05
N SER A 51 -33.95 7.38 6.57
CA SER A 51 -34.25 8.69 5.96
C SER A 51 -33.06 9.66 6.03
N VAL A 52 -32.25 9.58 7.09
CA VAL A 52 -31.07 10.41 7.28
C VAL A 52 -30.00 10.06 6.26
N PHE A 53 -29.63 8.77 6.13
CA PHE A 53 -28.65 8.32 5.15
C PHE A 53 -29.13 8.57 3.73
N ARG A 54 -30.41 8.29 3.46
CA ARG A 54 -30.98 8.53 2.13
C ARG A 54 -30.92 10.00 1.73
N ASN A 55 -31.24 10.90 2.67
CA ASN A 55 -31.15 12.33 2.42
C ASN A 55 -29.69 12.77 2.20
N ALA A 56 -28.73 12.24 2.96
CA ALA A 56 -27.32 12.54 2.75
C ALA A 56 -26.84 12.16 1.33
N LEU A 57 -27.20 10.97 0.85
CA LEU A 57 -26.90 10.51 -0.51
C LEU A 57 -27.47 11.47 -1.57
N THR A 58 -28.74 11.85 -1.40
CA THR A 58 -29.43 12.81 -2.30
C THR A 58 -28.79 14.21 -2.28
N LEU A 59 -28.26 14.63 -1.13
CA LEU A 59 -27.57 15.91 -0.97
C LEU A 59 -26.11 15.89 -1.48
N GLY A 60 -25.66 14.76 -2.04
CA GLY A 60 -24.37 14.64 -2.72
C GLY A 60 -23.26 14.00 -1.88
N PHE A 61 -23.56 13.45 -0.71
CA PHE A 61 -22.60 12.58 -0.03
C PHE A 61 -22.51 11.25 -0.78
N VAL A 62 -21.33 10.89 -1.29
CA VAL A 62 -21.12 9.63 -2.00
C VAL A 62 -20.10 8.79 -1.21
N PRO A 63 -20.55 7.71 -0.56
CA PRO A 63 -19.65 6.75 0.08
C PRO A 63 -18.60 6.18 -0.87
N ALA A 64 -17.54 5.62 -0.27
CA ALA A 64 -16.54 4.85 -0.99
C ALA A 64 -17.17 3.76 -1.88
N GLY A 65 -16.52 3.48 -3.01
CA GLY A 65 -17.08 2.57 -4.01
C GLY A 65 -17.46 1.17 -3.51
N ARG A 66 -16.74 0.63 -2.51
CA ARG A 66 -17.11 -0.66 -1.89
C ARG A 66 -18.39 -0.57 -1.08
N ILE A 67 -18.61 0.52 -0.35
CA ILE A 67 -19.87 0.77 0.35
C ILE A 67 -21.02 0.84 -0.66
N MET A 68 -20.87 1.66 -1.71
CA MET A 68 -21.89 1.80 -2.75
C MET A 68 -22.25 0.48 -3.43
N SER A 69 -21.25 -0.38 -3.66
CA SER A 69 -21.47 -1.68 -4.30
C SER A 69 -22.02 -2.75 -3.35
N ALA A 70 -21.51 -2.87 -2.11
CA ALA A 70 -21.69 -4.10 -1.33
C ALA A 70 -22.61 -3.95 -0.11
N VAL A 71 -22.81 -2.74 0.43
CA VAL A 71 -23.65 -2.58 1.62
C VAL A 71 -25.11 -2.94 1.30
N GLY A 72 -25.78 -3.63 2.23
CA GLY A 72 -27.15 -4.13 2.00
C GLY A 72 -27.25 -5.29 1.00
N THR A 73 -26.14 -5.99 0.73
CA THR A 73 -26.11 -7.20 -0.10
C THR A 73 -25.54 -8.39 0.67
N ASP A 74 -25.75 -9.61 0.18
CA ASP A 74 -25.14 -10.83 0.75
C ASP A 74 -23.68 -11.06 0.30
N ILE A 75 -23.11 -10.14 -0.49
CA ILE A 75 -21.76 -10.26 -1.02
C ILE A 75 -20.76 -10.16 0.14
N GLN A 76 -19.91 -11.19 0.26
CA GLN A 76 -18.82 -11.23 1.24
C GLN A 76 -17.63 -10.36 0.79
N ALA A 77 -17.82 -9.04 0.79
CA ALA A 77 -16.80 -8.04 0.49
C ALA A 77 -16.50 -7.17 1.72
N THR A 78 -15.31 -6.57 1.75
CA THR A 78 -15.00 -5.51 2.72
C THR A 78 -15.69 -4.21 2.29
N LEU A 79 -16.25 -3.48 3.26
CA LEU A 79 -16.75 -2.11 3.04
C LEU A 79 -15.63 -1.05 3.12
N ILE A 80 -14.45 -1.45 3.60
CA ILE A 80 -13.22 -0.65 3.62
C ILE A 80 -12.46 -0.91 2.32
N ASN A 81 -12.04 0.14 1.62
CA ASN A 81 -11.32 0.02 0.35
C ASN A 81 -9.83 -0.30 0.53
N CYS A 82 -9.19 0.35 1.50
CA CYS A 82 -7.75 0.48 1.56
C CYS A 82 -7.23 -0.02 2.90
N PHE A 83 -6.16 -0.80 2.85
CA PHE A 83 -5.50 -1.38 4.00
C PHE A 83 -4.00 -1.10 3.92
N VAL A 84 -3.36 -1.04 5.07
CA VAL A 84 -1.90 -1.00 5.21
C VAL A 84 -1.51 -2.12 6.15
N GLN A 85 -0.52 -2.90 5.76
CA GLN A 85 -0.14 -4.11 6.47
C GLN A 85 1.37 -4.14 6.73
N PRO A 86 1.80 -4.39 7.97
CA PRO A 86 3.22 -4.55 8.28
C PRO A 86 3.76 -5.87 7.73
N ILE A 87 5.05 -5.89 7.38
CA ILE A 87 5.78 -7.12 7.03
C ILE A 87 7.06 -7.15 7.86
N GLY A 88 7.30 -8.27 8.53
CA GLY A 88 8.48 -8.51 9.35
C GLY A 88 9.55 -9.34 8.65
N ASP A 89 10.78 -9.28 9.15
CA ASP A 89 11.95 -10.01 8.61
C ASP A 89 12.01 -11.48 9.07
N CYS A 90 10.92 -12.20 8.88
CA CYS A 90 10.83 -13.64 9.12
C CYS A 90 9.87 -14.30 8.12
N ILE A 91 9.96 -15.62 7.94
CA ILE A 91 9.10 -16.34 6.99
C ILE A 91 7.67 -16.45 7.52
N ASP A 92 7.53 -16.77 8.82
CA ASP A 92 6.27 -17.02 9.51
C ASP A 92 6.42 -16.61 10.98
N GLY A 93 5.29 -16.46 11.68
CA GLY A 93 5.24 -15.98 13.06
C GLY A 93 5.41 -14.47 13.16
N LEU A 94 6.08 -14.01 14.22
CA LEU A 94 6.39 -12.60 14.44
C LEU A 94 7.90 -12.39 14.42
N ASP A 95 8.35 -11.27 13.87
CA ASP A 95 9.75 -10.85 13.95
C ASP A 95 10.08 -10.21 15.32
N ALA A 96 11.31 -9.69 15.45
CA ALA A 96 11.79 -9.08 16.69
C ALA A 96 10.99 -7.82 17.11
N ASP A 97 10.37 -7.14 16.14
CA ASP A 97 9.56 -5.93 16.35
C ASP A 97 8.06 -6.27 16.46
N GLY A 98 7.70 -7.55 16.46
CA GLY A 98 6.32 -8.02 16.54
C GLY A 98 5.54 -7.92 15.23
N LYS A 99 6.21 -7.71 14.08
CA LYS A 99 5.57 -7.67 12.76
C LYS A 99 5.33 -9.10 12.25
N PRO A 100 4.23 -9.34 11.51
CA PRO A 100 3.93 -10.67 10.96
C PRO A 100 4.96 -11.06 9.90
N GLY A 101 5.30 -12.35 9.86
CA GLY A 101 6.19 -12.89 8.85
C GLY A 101 5.64 -12.77 7.43
N ILE A 102 6.53 -12.89 6.45
CA ILE A 102 6.25 -12.64 5.03
C ILE A 102 5.08 -13.47 4.51
N TYR A 103 4.99 -14.77 4.85
CA TYR A 103 3.92 -15.63 4.36
C TYR A 103 2.60 -15.48 5.14
N THR A 104 2.67 -15.12 6.43
CA THR A 104 1.48 -14.69 7.18
C THR A 104 0.89 -13.44 6.52
N ALA A 105 1.76 -12.47 6.22
CA ALA A 105 1.33 -11.22 5.62
C ALA A 105 0.74 -11.43 4.21
N LEU A 106 1.36 -12.30 3.41
CA LEU A 106 0.85 -12.70 2.10
C LEU A 106 -0.54 -13.34 2.17
N ALA A 107 -0.79 -14.21 3.15
CA ALA A 107 -2.08 -14.87 3.30
C ALA A 107 -3.19 -13.86 3.68
N GLU A 108 -2.90 -12.95 4.61
CA GLU A 108 -3.81 -11.87 5.02
C GLU A 108 -4.09 -10.89 3.85
N ALA A 109 -3.07 -10.57 3.07
CA ALA A 109 -3.18 -9.77 1.86
C ALA A 109 -4.11 -10.43 0.82
N ALA A 110 -3.90 -11.72 0.56
CA ALA A 110 -4.73 -12.48 -0.38
C ALA A 110 -6.21 -12.49 0.04
N GLU A 111 -6.49 -12.64 1.34
CA GLU A 111 -7.86 -12.57 1.86
C GLU A 111 -8.46 -11.17 1.71
N THR A 112 -7.67 -10.13 1.97
CA THR A 112 -8.09 -8.73 1.81
C THR A 112 -8.45 -8.44 0.35
N MET A 113 -7.60 -8.84 -0.60
CA MET A 113 -7.82 -8.68 -2.03
C MET A 113 -9.01 -9.51 -2.53
N ARG A 114 -9.17 -10.74 -2.03
CA ARG A 114 -10.35 -11.59 -2.34
C ARG A 114 -11.66 -10.91 -1.94
N ARG A 115 -11.65 -10.14 -0.84
CA ARG A 115 -12.79 -9.31 -0.39
C ARG A 115 -12.87 -7.95 -1.09
N GLY A 116 -11.89 -7.61 -1.93
CA GLY A 116 -11.85 -6.40 -2.73
C GLY A 116 -11.09 -5.22 -2.12
N GLY A 117 -10.33 -5.41 -1.05
CA GLY A 117 -9.44 -4.38 -0.51
C GLY A 117 -8.14 -4.27 -1.31
N GLY A 118 -7.60 -3.06 -1.44
CA GLY A 118 -6.22 -2.81 -1.83
C GLY A 118 -5.31 -2.75 -0.60
N VAL A 119 -4.04 -3.13 -0.74
CA VAL A 119 -3.12 -3.28 0.40
C VAL A 119 -1.78 -2.60 0.13
N GLY A 120 -1.34 -1.77 1.07
CA GLY A 120 -0.01 -1.17 1.08
C GLY A 120 0.92 -1.83 2.08
N TYR A 121 2.21 -1.87 1.78
CA TYR A 121 3.22 -2.53 2.60
C TYR A 121 4.48 -1.69 2.70
N ASP A 122 5.18 -1.80 3.84
CA ASP A 122 6.60 -1.43 3.94
C ASP A 122 7.44 -2.70 3.87
N PHE A 123 8.28 -2.82 2.84
CA PHE A 123 9.21 -3.94 2.66
C PHE A 123 10.59 -3.67 3.28
N SER A 124 10.80 -2.50 3.90
CA SER A 124 12.11 -2.05 4.41
C SER A 124 12.66 -2.86 5.58
N ALA A 125 11.80 -3.59 6.30
CA ALA A 125 12.25 -4.49 7.36
C ALA A 125 12.89 -5.76 6.81
N ILE A 126 12.49 -6.22 5.62
CA ILE A 126 13.02 -7.45 5.03
C ILE A 126 14.49 -7.24 4.70
N ARG A 127 15.34 -8.15 5.19
CA ARG A 127 16.78 -8.04 4.99
C ARG A 127 17.17 -7.96 3.50
N PRO A 128 18.25 -7.22 3.17
CA PRO A 128 18.69 -7.04 1.80
C PRO A 128 19.13 -8.34 1.12
N LYS A 129 19.12 -8.33 -0.21
CA LYS A 129 19.73 -9.38 -1.01
C LYS A 129 21.21 -9.56 -0.62
N GLY A 130 21.61 -10.80 -0.38
CA GLY A 130 22.98 -11.11 0.04
C GLY A 130 23.24 -10.97 1.55
N ALA A 131 22.24 -10.57 2.35
CA ALA A 131 22.33 -10.64 3.81
C ALA A 131 22.43 -12.09 4.31
N LEU A 132 23.08 -12.29 5.45
CA LEU A 132 23.26 -13.57 6.11
C LEU A 132 21.94 -14.09 6.71
N VAL A 133 21.59 -15.33 6.37
CA VAL A 133 20.49 -16.06 7.01
C VAL A 133 21.07 -17.07 7.99
N LYS A 134 21.12 -16.69 9.28
CA LYS A 134 21.80 -17.47 10.32
C LYS A 134 21.29 -18.90 10.46
N GLY A 135 19.98 -19.12 10.40
CA GLY A 135 19.38 -20.44 10.60
C GLY A 135 19.71 -21.46 9.51
N THR A 136 19.94 -21.01 8.28
CA THR A 136 20.20 -21.87 7.10
C THR A 136 21.61 -21.72 6.54
N HIS A 137 22.45 -20.85 7.12
CA HIS A 137 23.76 -20.48 6.62
C HIS A 137 23.76 -20.10 5.12
N SER A 138 22.69 -19.42 4.68
CA SER A 138 22.49 -19.04 3.28
C SER A 138 22.45 -17.52 3.10
N LYS A 139 22.33 -17.07 1.85
CA LYS A 139 22.16 -15.66 1.49
C LYS A 139 20.67 -15.35 1.27
N ALA A 140 20.23 -14.19 1.73
CA ALA A 140 18.86 -13.71 1.50
C ALA A 140 18.65 -13.30 0.03
N SER A 141 17.41 -13.45 -0.45
CA SER A 141 16.99 -13.03 -1.80
C SER A 141 16.60 -11.55 -1.90
N GLY A 142 16.32 -10.90 -0.76
CA GLY A 142 15.94 -9.50 -0.66
C GLY A 142 14.43 -9.22 -0.82
N PRO A 143 13.96 -8.03 -0.43
CA PRO A 143 12.56 -7.61 -0.50
C PRO A 143 11.92 -7.76 -1.88
N ILE A 144 12.61 -7.35 -2.96
CA ILE A 144 12.05 -7.37 -4.32
C ILE A 144 11.70 -8.80 -4.77
N SER A 145 12.46 -9.81 -4.31
CA SER A 145 12.14 -11.21 -4.58
C SER A 145 10.81 -11.63 -3.95
N TYR A 146 10.49 -11.14 -2.75
CA TYR A 146 9.23 -11.43 -2.09
C TYR A 146 8.09 -10.58 -2.66
N MET A 147 8.35 -9.34 -3.07
CA MET A 147 7.36 -8.53 -3.80
C MET A 147 6.83 -9.25 -5.05
N ARG A 148 7.68 -9.98 -5.78
CA ARG A 148 7.25 -10.82 -6.91
C ARG A 148 6.28 -11.95 -6.49
N VAL A 149 6.44 -12.49 -5.29
CA VAL A 149 5.50 -13.50 -4.75
C VAL A 149 4.14 -12.86 -4.46
N PHE A 150 4.12 -11.68 -3.85
CA PHE A 150 2.90 -10.90 -3.62
C PHE A 150 2.22 -10.49 -4.93
N ASP A 151 3.00 -10.09 -5.94
CA ASP A 151 2.50 -9.70 -7.26
C ASP A 151 1.77 -10.86 -7.96
N ARG A 152 2.37 -12.07 -7.95
CA ARG A 152 1.75 -13.28 -8.51
C ARG A 152 0.56 -13.78 -7.71
N SER A 153 0.56 -13.59 -6.40
CA SER A 153 -0.60 -13.90 -5.56
C SER A 153 -1.78 -13.01 -5.91
N CYS A 154 -1.57 -11.70 -6.08
CA CYS A 154 -2.61 -10.76 -6.53
C CYS A 154 -3.19 -11.15 -7.88
N GLU A 155 -2.33 -11.41 -8.88
CA GLU A 155 -2.75 -11.86 -10.22
C GLU A 155 -3.65 -13.11 -10.14
N THR A 156 -3.28 -14.07 -9.28
CA THR A 156 -4.05 -15.30 -9.09
C THR A 156 -5.42 -15.02 -8.46
N VAL A 157 -5.47 -14.17 -7.41
CA VAL A 157 -6.73 -13.80 -6.72
C VAL A 157 -7.68 -13.06 -7.66
N GLU A 158 -7.16 -12.16 -8.50
CA GLU A 158 -7.95 -11.45 -9.53
C GLU A 158 -8.55 -12.41 -10.55
N SER A 159 -7.73 -13.36 -11.05
CA SER A 159 -8.18 -14.34 -12.04
C SER A 159 -9.33 -15.22 -11.55
N ALA A 160 -9.48 -15.38 -10.23
CA ALA A 160 -10.56 -16.12 -9.59
C ALA A 160 -11.90 -15.34 -9.51
N GLY A 161 -12.01 -14.19 -10.18
CA GLY A 161 -13.22 -13.37 -10.25
C GLY A 161 -13.26 -12.22 -9.25
N ALA A 162 -12.19 -12.00 -8.48
CA ALA A 162 -12.04 -10.78 -7.71
C ALA A 162 -11.74 -9.60 -8.65
N ARG A 163 -12.25 -8.41 -8.33
CA ARG A 163 -11.87 -7.16 -9.05
C ARG A 163 -10.36 -6.97 -8.94
N ARG A 164 -9.73 -6.39 -9.97
CA ARG A 164 -8.30 -6.02 -10.00
C ARG A 164 -7.85 -5.49 -8.63
N GLY A 165 -6.96 -6.22 -7.98
CA GLY A 165 -6.30 -5.85 -6.75
C GLY A 165 -5.29 -4.76 -7.05
N ALA A 166 -5.13 -3.86 -6.09
CA ALA A 166 -4.10 -2.86 -6.14
C ALA A 166 -3.22 -3.07 -4.91
N GLN A 167 -1.92 -3.16 -5.14
CA GLN A 167 -0.94 -3.23 -4.07
C GLN A 167 -0.04 -2.01 -4.13
N MET A 168 0.50 -1.62 -2.98
CA MET A 168 1.51 -0.56 -2.89
C MET A 168 2.72 -1.06 -2.11
N GLY A 169 3.91 -0.93 -2.69
CA GLY A 169 5.16 -1.31 -2.04
C GLY A 169 5.96 -0.06 -1.67
N VAL A 170 6.39 0.03 -0.42
CA VAL A 170 7.32 1.06 0.05
C VAL A 170 8.66 0.43 0.36
N LEU A 171 9.73 1.13 -0.02
CA LEU A 171 11.08 0.84 0.45
C LEU A 171 11.75 2.16 0.87
N ARG A 172 12.37 2.19 2.05
CA ARG A 172 13.10 3.35 2.55
C ARG A 172 14.32 3.64 1.68
N VAL A 173 14.63 4.93 1.53
CA VAL A 173 15.74 5.42 0.71
C VAL A 173 17.13 4.97 1.21
N ASP A 174 17.23 4.56 2.48
CA ASP A 174 18.46 4.01 3.09
C ASP A 174 18.58 2.49 2.94
N HIS A 175 17.60 1.79 2.35
CA HIS A 175 17.68 0.33 2.20
C HIS A 175 18.73 -0.08 1.12
N PRO A 176 19.61 -1.07 1.36
CA PRO A 176 20.65 -1.48 0.40
C PRO A 176 20.16 -1.88 -1.00
N ASP A 177 18.95 -2.41 -1.10
CA ASP A 177 18.29 -2.75 -2.37
C ASP A 177 17.52 -1.59 -3.03
N ILE A 178 17.63 -0.34 -2.54
CA ILE A 178 16.85 0.82 -3.02
C ILE A 178 17.02 1.08 -4.53
N GLU A 179 18.24 0.99 -5.03
CA GLU A 179 18.51 1.20 -6.45
C GLU A 179 17.89 0.12 -7.33
N ALA A 180 17.88 -1.13 -6.88
CA ALA A 180 17.20 -2.21 -7.58
C ALA A 180 15.67 -2.06 -7.49
N PHE A 181 15.16 -1.48 -6.41
CA PHE A 181 13.74 -1.21 -6.21
C PHE A 181 13.25 -0.09 -7.13
N ILE A 182 14.01 1.00 -7.28
CA ILE A 182 13.70 2.11 -8.21
C ILE A 182 13.62 1.60 -9.65
N ASP A 183 14.48 0.66 -10.01
CA ASP A 183 14.56 0.09 -11.36
C ASP A 183 13.63 -1.10 -11.57
N ALA A 184 12.96 -1.59 -10.53
CA ALA A 184 12.25 -2.88 -10.55
C ALA A 184 11.15 -2.97 -11.61
N LYS A 185 10.66 -1.81 -12.08
CA LYS A 185 9.59 -1.70 -13.07
C LYS A 185 10.02 -1.07 -14.40
N ASN A 186 11.32 -0.87 -14.60
CA ASN A 186 11.87 -0.45 -15.90
C ASN A 186 11.68 -1.56 -16.95
N ASP A 187 11.70 -2.82 -16.50
CA ASP A 187 11.40 -3.98 -17.36
C ASP A 187 9.89 -4.24 -17.43
N ALA A 188 9.37 -4.32 -18.66
CA ALA A 188 7.96 -4.57 -18.89
C ALA A 188 7.50 -5.92 -18.29
N GLY A 189 6.44 -5.89 -17.50
CA GLY A 189 5.82 -7.09 -16.93
C GLY A 189 6.26 -7.44 -15.51
N GLU A 190 7.18 -6.69 -14.91
CA GLU A 190 7.55 -6.85 -13.50
C GLU A 190 6.64 -6.00 -12.59
N LEU A 191 6.20 -6.58 -11.46
CA LEU A 191 5.45 -5.91 -10.39
C LEU A 191 4.21 -5.14 -10.89
N THR A 192 3.48 -5.71 -11.86
CA THR A 192 2.36 -5.04 -12.56
C THR A 192 1.13 -4.79 -11.69
N ASN A 193 1.02 -5.48 -10.54
CA ASN A 193 -0.05 -5.28 -9.56
C ASN A 193 0.36 -4.37 -8.40
N PHE A 194 1.59 -3.85 -8.42
CA PHE A 194 2.10 -2.87 -7.48
C PHE A 194 2.17 -1.48 -8.09
N ASN A 195 1.84 -0.47 -7.30
CA ASN A 195 2.50 0.83 -7.37
C ASN A 195 3.67 0.80 -6.38
N ILE A 196 4.82 1.39 -6.72
CA ILE A 196 5.98 1.44 -5.82
C ILE A 196 6.28 2.87 -5.39
N SER A 197 6.76 3.07 -4.17
CA SER A 197 7.13 4.39 -3.66
C SER A 197 8.37 4.33 -2.76
N VAL A 198 9.21 5.35 -2.82
CA VAL A 198 10.37 5.48 -1.96
C VAL A 198 10.01 6.24 -0.69
N GLY A 199 10.31 5.66 0.46
CA GLY A 199 10.22 6.31 1.77
C GLY A 199 11.42 7.22 1.99
N VAL A 200 11.24 8.52 1.73
CA VAL A 200 12.28 9.55 1.79
C VAL A 200 12.28 10.24 3.16
N THR A 201 13.48 10.35 3.75
CA THR A 201 13.71 11.04 5.02
C THR A 201 14.13 12.49 4.80
N GLU A 202 13.97 13.35 5.81
CA GLU A 202 14.48 14.73 5.79
C GLU A 202 16.01 14.72 5.70
N ALA A 203 16.66 13.78 6.39
CA ALA A 203 18.12 13.63 6.34
C ALA A 203 18.63 13.33 4.92
N PHE A 204 17.94 12.48 4.16
CA PHE A 204 18.28 12.23 2.76
C PHE A 204 18.11 13.48 1.92
N MET A 205 17.00 14.20 2.07
CA MET A 205 16.78 15.45 1.32
C MET A 205 17.83 16.52 1.64
N GLN A 206 18.32 16.55 2.88
CA GLN A 206 19.44 17.43 3.24
C GLN A 206 20.74 16.99 2.55
N ALA A 207 21.07 15.69 2.57
CA ALA A 207 22.23 15.16 1.85
C ALA A 207 22.17 15.44 0.34
N VAL A 208 20.98 15.37 -0.29
CA VAL A 208 20.77 15.76 -1.70
C VAL A 208 21.10 17.24 -1.93
N ARG A 209 20.64 18.14 -1.04
CA ARG A 209 20.91 19.59 -1.16
C ARG A 209 22.41 19.87 -1.04
N ASP A 210 23.06 19.23 -0.07
CA ASP A 210 24.46 19.47 0.29
C ASP A 210 25.46 18.69 -0.57
N ASP A 211 24.97 17.81 -1.46
CA ASP A 211 25.78 16.97 -2.34
C ASP A 211 26.64 15.94 -1.59
N GLU A 212 26.07 15.36 -0.54
CA GLU A 212 26.76 14.43 0.34
C GLU A 212 26.62 12.97 -0.11
N GLU A 213 27.44 12.10 0.50
CA GLU A 213 27.24 10.66 0.43
C GLU A 213 26.07 10.23 1.33
N TRP A 214 25.45 9.13 0.95
CA TRP A 214 24.32 8.50 1.61
C TRP A 214 24.64 7.04 1.88
N GLU A 215 24.58 6.66 3.15
CA GLU A 215 24.81 5.29 3.59
C GLU A 215 23.58 4.44 3.31
N LEU A 216 23.79 3.29 2.65
CA LEU A 216 22.76 2.28 2.52
C LEU A 216 22.95 1.22 3.58
N GLU A 217 21.98 1.12 4.49
CA GLU A 217 22.12 0.44 5.76
C GLU A 217 20.96 -0.51 6.10
N HIS A 218 21.27 -1.57 6.85
CA HIS A 218 20.25 -2.46 7.42
C HIS A 218 20.74 -3.08 8.74
N SER A 219 19.84 -3.49 9.61
CA SER A 219 20.19 -4.23 10.85
C SER A 219 20.74 -5.64 10.58
N ALA A 220 20.53 -6.15 9.37
CA ALA A 220 20.96 -7.49 8.98
C ALA A 220 22.44 -7.45 8.60
N GLU A 221 23.16 -8.51 8.99
CA GLU A 221 24.58 -8.67 8.66
C GLU A 221 24.72 -9.13 7.20
N PRO A 222 25.62 -8.53 6.41
CA PRO A 222 25.92 -9.03 5.07
C PRO A 222 26.57 -10.42 5.14
N ALA A 223 26.29 -11.28 4.16
CA ALA A 223 26.91 -12.61 4.12
C ALA A 223 28.37 -12.58 3.63
N VAL A 224 28.78 -11.46 3.03
CA VAL A 224 30.14 -11.22 2.53
C VAL A 224 30.53 -9.81 2.92
N ASP A 225 31.60 -9.68 3.69
CA ASP A 225 32.22 -8.38 3.96
C ASP A 225 33.01 -7.94 2.74
N THR A 226 32.84 -6.67 2.37
CA THR A 226 33.67 -5.96 1.38
C THR A 226 34.40 -4.82 2.10
N ASP A 227 35.34 -4.16 1.42
CA ASP A 227 36.03 -2.99 1.98
C ASP A 227 35.08 -1.80 2.22
N GLU A 228 33.89 -1.81 1.61
CA GLU A 228 32.84 -0.79 1.79
C GLU A 228 31.89 -1.11 2.95
N THR A 229 31.86 -2.37 3.39
CA THR A 229 30.96 -2.84 4.45
C THR A 229 31.55 -2.54 5.82
N TYR A 230 30.74 -1.94 6.70
CA TYR A 230 31.12 -1.80 8.10
C TYR A 230 29.91 -1.71 9.02
N LYS A 231 30.13 -1.97 10.32
CA LYS A 231 29.10 -1.88 11.35
C LYS A 231 29.18 -0.56 12.09
N ARG A 232 28.08 0.19 12.09
CA ARG A 232 27.91 1.43 12.86
C ARG A 232 27.78 1.15 14.34
N ARG A 233 27.99 2.20 15.14
CA ARG A 233 27.87 2.14 16.61
C ARG A 233 26.45 1.84 17.10
N ASP A 234 25.45 2.21 16.32
CA ASP A 234 24.02 1.90 16.57
C ASP A 234 23.66 0.43 16.25
N GLY A 235 24.60 -0.35 15.73
CA GLY A 235 24.43 -1.76 15.44
C GLY A 235 23.97 -2.07 14.01
N LYS A 236 23.67 -1.05 13.19
CA LYS A 236 23.34 -1.24 11.77
C LYS A 236 24.60 -1.52 10.95
N TRP A 237 24.43 -2.28 9.89
CA TRP A 237 25.46 -2.52 8.88
C TRP A 237 25.25 -1.57 7.71
N VAL A 238 26.30 -0.84 7.36
CA VAL A 238 26.39 -0.10 6.10
C VAL A 238 26.91 -1.08 5.07
N TYR A 239 26.16 -1.26 3.99
CA TYR A 239 26.50 -2.16 2.88
C TYR A 239 27.33 -1.45 1.81
N ARG A 240 27.08 -0.16 1.62
CA ARG A 240 27.78 0.74 0.70
C ARG A 240 27.34 2.19 0.91
N CYS A 241 28.10 3.13 0.36
CA CYS A 241 27.72 4.53 0.26
C CYS A 241 27.45 4.91 -1.21
N VAL A 242 26.49 5.80 -1.44
CA VAL A 242 26.18 6.37 -2.75
C VAL A 242 26.10 7.88 -2.67
N ARG A 243 26.30 8.60 -3.76
CA ARG A 243 26.04 10.03 -3.78
C ARG A 243 24.54 10.30 -3.72
N ALA A 244 24.09 11.12 -2.77
CA ALA A 244 22.66 11.35 -2.55
C ALA A 244 21.96 11.94 -3.78
N ARG A 245 22.61 12.87 -4.49
CA ARG A 245 22.08 13.45 -5.73
C ARG A 245 21.90 12.42 -6.84
N ASP A 246 22.86 11.52 -7.02
CA ASP A 246 22.77 10.50 -8.08
C ASP A 246 21.59 9.54 -7.79
N LEU A 247 21.37 9.19 -6.52
CA LEU A 247 20.20 8.39 -6.11
C LEU A 247 18.88 9.15 -6.32
N TRP A 248 18.82 10.44 -5.98
CA TRP A 248 17.64 11.28 -6.21
C TRP A 248 17.33 11.47 -7.69
N ASP A 249 18.35 11.73 -8.50
CA ASP A 249 18.21 11.88 -9.96
C ASP A 249 17.69 10.58 -10.58
N ARG A 250 18.14 9.41 -10.08
CA ARG A 250 17.62 8.10 -10.50
C ARG A 250 16.14 7.91 -10.14
N ILE A 251 15.72 8.31 -8.93
CA ILE A 251 14.30 8.31 -8.54
C ILE A 251 13.50 9.18 -9.51
N MET A 252 13.92 10.42 -9.73
CA MET A 252 13.21 11.38 -10.59
C MET A 252 13.15 10.94 -12.05
N ALA A 253 14.24 10.39 -12.59
CA ALA A 253 14.28 9.86 -13.94
C ALA A 253 13.29 8.69 -14.11
N SER A 254 13.29 7.73 -13.19
CA SER A 254 12.35 6.62 -13.23
C SER A 254 10.90 7.10 -13.12
N THR A 255 10.60 8.03 -12.20
CA THR A 255 9.26 8.64 -12.08
C THR A 255 8.84 9.34 -13.36
N TYR A 256 9.75 10.03 -14.06
CA TYR A 256 9.46 10.72 -15.32
C TYR A 256 9.17 9.72 -16.46
N ASP A 257 9.98 8.67 -16.58
CA ASP A 257 9.89 7.71 -17.69
C ASP A 257 8.75 6.70 -17.50
N HIS A 258 8.43 6.34 -16.24
CA HIS A 258 7.54 5.22 -15.92
C HIS A 258 6.36 5.59 -14.99
N ALA A 259 6.26 6.85 -14.54
CA ALA A 259 5.29 7.32 -13.52
C ALA A 259 5.47 6.71 -12.11
N GLU A 260 6.60 6.04 -11.86
CA GLU A 260 6.95 5.40 -10.59
C GLU A 260 8.48 5.29 -10.45
N PRO A 261 9.05 5.26 -9.23
CA PRO A 261 8.34 5.22 -7.95
C PRO A 261 7.75 6.57 -7.55
N GLY A 262 6.67 6.54 -6.75
CA GLY A 262 6.22 7.70 -5.98
C GLY A 262 7.20 8.06 -4.85
N VAL A 263 6.97 9.18 -4.18
CA VAL A 263 7.79 9.63 -3.05
C VAL A 263 6.90 9.85 -1.83
N LEU A 264 7.28 9.23 -0.71
CA LEU A 264 6.64 9.40 0.59
C LEU A 264 7.64 10.08 1.54
N PHE A 265 7.35 11.31 1.97
CA PHE A 265 8.14 12.01 2.97
C PHE A 265 7.80 11.47 4.37
N ILE A 266 8.35 10.32 4.71
CA ILE A 266 7.96 9.53 5.89
C ILE A 266 8.19 10.26 7.22
N ASP A 267 9.22 11.10 7.31
CA ASP A 267 9.48 11.90 8.52
C ASP A 267 8.39 12.97 8.70
N ARG A 268 7.98 13.61 7.59
CA ARG A 268 6.91 14.60 7.61
C ARG A 268 5.58 13.97 8.00
N MET A 269 5.25 12.82 7.40
CA MET A 269 4.05 12.05 7.73
C MET A 269 3.97 11.73 9.22
N ASN A 270 5.08 11.29 9.83
CA ASN A 270 5.11 10.99 11.25
C ASN A 270 5.11 12.25 12.13
N SER A 271 5.73 13.35 11.69
CA SER A 271 5.72 14.62 12.43
C SER A 271 4.32 15.24 12.54
N GLU A 272 3.45 14.98 11.57
CA GLU A 272 2.07 15.44 11.53
C GLU A 272 1.06 14.35 11.93
N ASN A 273 1.54 13.19 12.41
CA ASN A 273 0.67 12.12 12.82
C ASN A 273 0.00 12.46 14.18
N ASN A 274 -1.32 12.61 14.19
CA ASN A 274 -2.09 12.82 15.43
C ASN A 274 -1.97 11.66 16.43
N LEU A 275 -1.58 10.46 15.97
CA LEU A 275 -1.40 9.25 16.76
C LEU A 275 0.06 8.91 17.06
N TYR A 276 1.00 9.86 16.88
CA TYR A 276 2.45 9.67 17.05
C TYR A 276 2.88 9.01 18.38
N TYR A 277 2.05 9.08 19.42
CA TYR A 277 2.32 8.54 20.74
C TYR A 277 2.08 7.02 20.84
N CYS A 278 1.38 6.40 19.89
CA CYS A 278 1.06 4.97 19.89
C CYS A 278 1.31 4.25 18.57
N GLU A 279 1.67 4.96 17.50
CA GLU A 279 2.00 4.34 16.22
C GLU A 279 3.12 5.09 15.49
N LYS A 280 3.70 4.40 14.51
CA LYS A 280 4.63 4.97 13.53
C LYS A 280 4.17 4.55 12.14
N ILE A 281 4.05 5.52 11.25
CA ILE A 281 3.63 5.28 9.87
C ILE A 281 4.85 4.91 9.04
N GLU A 282 4.85 3.71 8.47
CA GLU A 282 5.94 3.17 7.65
C GLU A 282 5.58 3.04 6.16
N ALA A 283 4.28 2.97 5.86
CA ALA A 283 3.74 2.92 4.50
C ALA A 283 2.39 3.63 4.42
N THR A 284 1.88 3.80 3.20
CA THR A 284 0.49 4.19 2.93
C THR A 284 -0.20 3.13 2.07
N ASN A 285 -1.48 3.32 1.79
CA ASN A 285 -2.27 2.42 0.95
C ASN A 285 -2.11 2.75 -0.55
N PRO A 286 -2.53 1.84 -1.45
CA PRO A 286 -2.59 2.11 -2.89
C PRO A 286 -3.54 3.25 -3.26
#